data_AF-A0A4Q6CA44-F1
#
_entry.id   AF-A0A4Q6CA44-F1
#
_cell.length_a   1.000
_cell.length_b   1.000
_cell.length_c   1.000
_cell.angle_alpha   90.00
_cell.angle_beta   90.00
_cell.angle_gamma   90.00
#
_symmetry.space_group_name_H-M   'P 1'
#
loop_
_entity.id
_entity.type
_entity.pdbx_description
1 polymer ?
#
loop_
_entity_poly.entity_id
_entity_poly.type
_entity_poly.pdbx_seq_one_letter_code
_entity_poly.pdbx_strand_id
1 'polypeptide(L)'
;MKLLAALLLGACLASFSSAGHGAEAGDPGNRTAWFRARIVLDAAGQLGSLEWVGTRPEERLVTAPLEAMVRKWEFEPGMLDGVPAVTETGLLLQVTMRKTAEGGIALQIGEARTGAFGLQKTPPAYPSDQLRRGTQAHLLMLAAVDAEGKVTSATITEYEGSSLARNTRLDFEAAAVKASRAWTYRTELVAGKGVATTMEVPISFCLESAWCERNPFRKTRLPSPSGMAVATESVARIRIRTPGAEI
;
A
#
# COMPACT_ATOMS: atom_id res chain seq x y z
N MET A 1 -55.02 21.12 -62.85
CA MET A 1 -55.76 22.24 -62.22
C MET A 1 -55.45 22.21 -60.72
N LYS A 2 -54.69 23.21 -60.24
CA LYS A 2 -54.56 23.69 -58.84
C LYS A 2 -54.06 22.71 -57.77
N LEU A 3 -52.83 22.92 -57.28
CA LEU A 3 -52.44 23.50 -55.96
C LEU A 3 -52.22 22.40 -54.88
N LEU A 4 -50.97 22.15 -54.46
CA LEU A 4 -50.24 22.75 -53.32
C LEU A 4 -50.60 22.12 -51.96
N ALA A 5 -49.65 21.37 -51.38
CA ALA A 5 -49.46 21.26 -49.93
C ALA A 5 -48.04 20.77 -49.64
N ALA A 6 -47.22 21.68 -49.13
CA ALA A 6 -45.89 21.41 -48.60
C ALA A 6 -46.01 20.74 -47.22
N LEU A 7 -45.21 19.70 -46.97
CA LEU A 7 -44.92 19.22 -45.62
C LEU A 7 -43.40 19.16 -45.45
N LEU A 8 -42.88 20.11 -44.66
CA LEU A 8 -41.51 20.12 -44.15
C LEU A 8 -41.38 19.05 -43.06
N LEU A 9 -40.65 17.97 -43.32
CA LEU A 9 -40.15 17.08 -42.27
C LEU A 9 -38.77 17.59 -41.81
N GLY A 10 -38.75 18.26 -40.66
CA GLY A 10 -37.52 18.52 -39.92
C GLY A 10 -37.06 17.25 -39.21
N ALA A 11 -35.98 16.64 -39.70
CA ALA A 11 -35.29 15.57 -39.00
C ALA A 11 -34.34 16.19 -37.94
N CYS A 12 -34.81 16.28 -36.69
CA CYS A 12 -33.95 16.54 -35.53
C CYS A 12 -33.09 15.30 -35.27
N LEU A 13 -31.83 15.33 -35.73
CA LEU A 13 -30.79 14.42 -35.28
C LEU A 13 -30.41 14.80 -33.84
N ALA A 14 -31.00 14.11 -32.86
CA ALA A 14 -30.53 14.14 -31.48
C ALA A 14 -29.17 13.44 -31.43
N SER A 15 -28.09 14.22 -31.44
CA SER A 15 -26.74 13.74 -31.14
C SER A 15 -26.69 13.33 -29.67
N PHE A 16 -26.86 12.03 -29.39
CA PHE A 16 -26.49 11.46 -28.11
C PHE A 16 -24.96 11.48 -28.01
N SER A 17 -24.42 12.53 -27.40
CA SER A 17 -23.05 12.49 -26.87
C SER A 17 -23.02 11.46 -25.75
N SER A 18 -22.63 10.23 -26.09
CA SER A 18 -22.15 9.29 -25.09
C SER A 18 -20.86 9.88 -24.51
N ALA A 19 -20.99 10.50 -23.34
CA ALA A 19 -19.85 10.80 -22.49
C ALA A 19 -19.22 9.45 -22.13
N GLY A 20 -18.22 9.06 -22.92
CA GLY A 20 -17.37 7.92 -22.63
C GLY A 20 -16.74 8.15 -21.27
N HIS A 21 -17.26 7.44 -20.27
CA HIS A 21 -16.57 7.25 -19.02
C HIS A 21 -15.38 6.34 -19.34
N GLY A 22 -14.27 6.97 -19.71
CA GLY A 22 -12.96 6.33 -19.69
C GLY A 22 -12.65 5.96 -18.26
N ALA A 23 -13.15 4.79 -17.84
CA ALA A 23 -12.40 3.99 -16.89
C ALA A 23 -11.04 3.78 -17.56
N GLU A 24 -10.00 4.41 -17.02
CA GLU A 24 -8.62 4.06 -17.33
C GLU A 24 -8.45 2.62 -16.84
N ALA A 25 -8.82 1.69 -17.71
CA ALA A 25 -8.47 0.29 -17.59
C ALA A 25 -6.95 0.28 -17.57
N GLY A 26 -6.36 -0.08 -16.42
CA GLY A 26 -4.93 -0.28 -16.33
C GLY A 26 -4.49 -1.16 -17.49
N ASP A 27 -3.45 -0.72 -18.20
CA ASP A 27 -2.87 -1.46 -19.32
C ASP A 27 -2.70 -2.95 -18.93
N PRO A 28 -3.33 -3.89 -19.65
CA PRO A 28 -3.31 -5.32 -19.29
C PRO A 28 -1.88 -5.92 -19.25
N GLY A 29 -0.87 -5.20 -19.76
CA GLY A 29 0.55 -5.56 -19.64
C GLY A 29 1.26 -5.13 -18.35
N ASN A 30 0.66 -4.24 -17.55
CA ASN A 30 1.30 -3.65 -16.38
C ASN A 30 0.78 -4.29 -15.09
N ARG A 31 1.67 -4.93 -14.34
CA ARG A 31 1.36 -5.48 -13.01
C ARG A 31 2.04 -4.65 -11.94
N THR A 32 1.32 -4.26 -10.91
CA THR A 32 1.90 -3.60 -9.74
C THR A 32 1.94 -4.57 -8.57
N ALA A 33 3.09 -4.68 -7.91
CA ALA A 33 3.28 -5.48 -6.71
C ALA A 33 4.03 -4.67 -5.65
N TRP A 34 3.86 -5.06 -4.40
CA TRP A 34 4.53 -4.45 -3.26
C TRP A 34 5.56 -5.40 -2.70
N PHE A 35 6.81 -4.95 -2.63
CA PHE A 35 7.94 -5.72 -2.12
C PHE A 35 8.39 -5.13 -0.79
N ARG A 36 8.77 -6.01 0.13
CA ARG A 36 9.33 -5.60 1.41
C ARG A 36 10.69 -6.22 1.61
N ALA A 37 11.63 -5.44 2.10
CA ALA A 37 12.92 -5.93 2.55
C ALA A 37 13.27 -5.38 3.94
N ARG A 38 14.12 -6.10 4.65
CA ARG A 38 14.96 -5.54 5.72
C ARG A 38 16.23 -5.02 5.06
N ILE A 39 16.66 -3.83 5.46
CA ILE A 39 17.94 -3.28 5.03
C ILE A 39 18.78 -2.86 6.24
N VAL A 40 20.10 -2.97 6.09
CA VAL A 40 21.07 -2.44 7.05
C VAL A 40 21.91 -1.40 6.33
N LEU A 41 21.91 -0.19 6.88
CA LEU A 41 22.71 0.94 6.43
C LEU A 41 23.90 1.11 7.36
N ASP A 42 25.07 1.42 6.80
CA ASP A 42 26.19 1.88 7.60
C ASP A 42 26.04 3.35 8.03
N ALA A 43 26.99 3.86 8.81
CA ALA A 43 26.99 5.25 9.27
C ALA A 43 27.18 6.29 8.14
N ALA A 44 27.63 5.87 6.95
CA ALA A 44 27.72 6.71 5.77
C ALA A 44 26.42 6.67 4.93
N GLY A 45 25.41 5.90 5.36
CA GLY A 45 24.15 5.74 4.64
C GLY A 45 24.25 4.82 3.43
N GLN A 46 25.30 4.00 3.35
CA GLN A 46 25.45 2.99 2.30
C GLN A 46 24.75 1.71 2.67
N LEU A 47 24.15 1.04 1.68
CA LEU A 47 23.44 -0.22 1.86
C LEU A 47 24.43 -1.37 2.10
N GLY A 48 24.53 -1.83 3.35
CA GLY A 48 25.32 -2.99 3.73
C GLY A 48 24.64 -4.31 3.35
N SER A 49 23.40 -4.51 3.76
CA SER A 49 22.64 -5.72 3.47
C SER A 49 21.17 -5.43 3.12
N LEU A 50 20.58 -6.33 2.32
CA LEU A 50 19.18 -6.33 1.94
C LEU A 50 18.64 -7.76 1.99
N GLU A 51 17.53 -7.97 2.68
CA GLU A 51 16.86 -9.26 2.82
C GLU A 51 15.37 -9.10 2.49
N TRP A 52 14.92 -9.71 1.40
CA TRP A 52 13.51 -9.69 1.01
C TRP A 52 12.64 -10.50 1.98
N VAL A 53 11.51 -9.93 2.40
CA VAL A 53 10.59 -10.52 3.40
C VAL A 53 9.23 -10.77 2.77
N GLY A 54 8.72 -11.99 2.86
CA GLY A 54 7.38 -12.35 2.42
C GLY A 54 7.20 -12.43 0.91
N THR A 55 8.29 -12.49 0.14
CA THR A 55 8.26 -12.64 -1.33
C THR A 55 7.63 -13.96 -1.75
N ARG A 56 6.67 -13.88 -2.65
CA ARG A 56 6.03 -15.07 -3.24
C ARG A 56 6.95 -15.76 -4.24
N PRO A 57 6.81 -17.08 -4.48
CA PRO A 57 7.67 -17.80 -5.43
C PRO A 57 7.79 -17.16 -6.81
N GLU A 58 6.67 -16.69 -7.36
CA GLU A 58 6.59 -16.03 -8.67
C GLU A 58 7.25 -14.65 -8.72
N GLU A 59 7.37 -13.98 -7.57
CA GLU A 59 7.97 -12.64 -7.44
C GLU A 59 9.50 -12.69 -7.33
N ARG A 60 10.08 -13.86 -7.03
CA ARG A 60 11.53 -13.98 -6.80
C ARG A 60 12.37 -13.59 -8.00
N LEU A 61 11.86 -13.79 -9.22
CA LEU A 61 12.56 -13.48 -10.46
C LEU A 61 12.98 -12.02 -10.57
N VAL A 62 12.22 -11.09 -9.96
CA VAL A 62 12.51 -9.65 -10.04
C VAL A 62 13.31 -9.11 -8.85
N THR A 63 13.52 -9.92 -7.81
CA THR A 63 14.18 -9.45 -6.57
C THR A 63 15.66 -9.11 -6.74
N ALA A 64 16.42 -9.89 -7.49
CA ALA A 64 17.84 -9.60 -7.73
C ALA A 64 18.06 -8.31 -8.55
N PRO A 65 17.33 -8.08 -9.66
CA PRO A 65 17.36 -6.79 -10.35
C PRO A 65 16.94 -5.61 -9.48
N LEU A 66 15.88 -5.76 -8.67
CA LEU A 66 15.47 -4.72 -7.72
C LEU A 66 16.58 -4.42 -6.71
N GLU A 67 17.23 -5.44 -6.16
CA GLU A 67 18.35 -5.25 -5.24
C GLU A 67 19.51 -4.50 -5.92
N ALA A 68 19.86 -4.85 -7.16
CA ALA A 68 20.89 -4.15 -7.92
C ALA A 68 20.56 -2.66 -8.17
N MET A 69 19.27 -2.32 -8.27
CA MET A 69 18.83 -0.91 -8.32
C MET A 69 18.97 -0.22 -6.96
N VAL A 70 18.47 -0.84 -5.89
CA VAL A 70 18.50 -0.26 -4.53
C VAL A 70 19.94 -0.08 -4.04
N ARG A 71 20.88 -0.96 -4.42
CA ARG A 71 22.31 -0.81 -4.12
C ARG A 71 22.96 0.44 -4.71
N LYS A 72 22.33 1.09 -5.71
CA LYS A 72 22.79 2.37 -6.29
C LYS A 72 22.18 3.58 -5.60
N TRP A 73 21.32 3.38 -4.60
CA TRP A 73 20.67 4.45 -3.88
C TRP A 73 21.55 4.92 -2.71
N GLU A 74 21.32 6.17 -2.31
CA GLU A 74 21.94 6.76 -1.14
C GLU A 74 20.88 7.04 -0.08
N PHE A 75 21.22 6.77 1.17
CA PHE A 75 20.33 6.95 2.30
C PHE A 75 20.92 7.94 3.31
N GLU A 76 20.07 8.64 4.05
CA GLU A 76 20.44 9.22 5.35
C GLU A 76 20.18 8.13 6.39
N PRO A 77 21.20 7.67 7.16
CA PRO A 77 20.97 6.73 8.24
C PRO A 77 20.37 7.46 9.46
N GLY A 78 19.89 6.67 10.42
CA GLY A 78 19.48 7.16 11.72
C GLY A 78 20.64 7.75 12.52
N MET A 79 20.28 8.61 13.47
CA MET A 79 21.23 9.34 14.31
C MET A 79 21.15 8.84 15.76
N LEU A 80 22.30 8.64 16.39
CA LEU A 80 22.42 8.49 17.83
C LEU A 80 23.14 9.71 18.39
N ASP A 81 22.48 10.48 19.25
CA ASP A 81 23.03 11.69 19.86
C ASP A 81 23.58 12.70 18.82
N GLY A 82 22.91 12.80 17.67
CA GLY A 82 23.28 13.68 16.56
C GLY A 82 24.37 13.13 15.63
N VAL A 83 24.88 11.93 15.88
CA VAL A 83 25.91 11.27 15.07
C VAL A 83 25.27 10.18 14.19
N PRO A 84 25.54 10.15 12.87
CA PRO A 84 25.11 9.05 12.00
C PRO A 84 25.58 7.70 12.52
N ALA A 85 24.68 6.71 12.56
CA ALA A 85 24.97 5.39 13.10
C ALA A 85 24.42 4.27 12.22
N VAL A 86 24.95 3.05 12.42
CA VAL A 86 24.42 1.85 11.78
C VAL A 86 22.92 1.76 12.03
N THR A 87 22.16 1.62 10.95
CA THR A 87 20.71 1.70 10.98
C THR A 87 20.09 0.48 10.33
N GLU A 88 19.22 -0.21 11.06
CA GLU A 88 18.39 -1.27 10.51
C GLU A 88 16.98 -0.74 10.31
N THR A 89 16.45 -0.87 9.10
CA THR A 89 15.10 -0.39 8.77
C THR A 89 14.44 -1.33 7.77
N GLY A 90 13.13 -1.17 7.59
CA GLY A 90 12.42 -1.75 6.46
C GLY A 90 12.59 -0.93 5.20
N LEU A 91 12.38 -1.57 4.07
CA LEU A 91 12.17 -0.95 2.78
C LEU A 91 10.90 -1.52 2.17
N LEU A 92 9.92 -0.68 1.90
CA LEU A 92 8.71 -1.01 1.16
C LEU A 92 8.79 -0.37 -0.23
N LEU A 93 8.62 -1.18 -1.27
CA LEU A 93 8.66 -0.74 -2.66
C LEU A 93 7.35 -1.08 -3.34
N GLN A 94 6.76 -0.11 -4.04
CA GLN A 94 5.75 -0.36 -5.05
C GLN A 94 6.44 -0.47 -6.41
N VAL A 95 6.31 -1.64 -7.04
CA VAL A 95 6.99 -1.95 -8.30
C VAL A 95 5.94 -2.22 -9.37
N THR A 96 6.03 -1.49 -10.47
CA THR A 96 5.29 -1.77 -11.70
C THR A 96 6.18 -2.57 -12.63
N MET A 97 5.74 -3.77 -12.98
CA MET A 97 6.35 -4.66 -13.97
C MET A 97 5.58 -4.51 -15.27
N ARG A 98 6.28 -4.21 -16.36
CA ARG A 98 5.71 -4.05 -17.70
C ARG A 98 6.38 -5.01 -18.65
N LYS A 99 5.61 -5.71 -19.47
CA LYS A 99 6.18 -6.54 -20.54
C LYS A 99 6.73 -5.63 -21.65
N THR A 100 7.95 -5.90 -22.11
CA THR A 100 8.57 -5.14 -23.21
C THR A 100 8.19 -5.72 -24.57
N ALA A 101 8.43 -4.98 -25.65
CA ALA A 101 8.12 -5.42 -27.01
C ALA A 101 8.98 -6.63 -27.42
N GLU A 102 10.18 -6.72 -26.87
CA GLU A 102 11.15 -7.81 -27.03
C GLU A 102 10.82 -9.03 -26.17
N GLY A 103 9.76 -8.97 -25.36
CA GLY A 103 9.32 -10.06 -24.48
C GLY A 103 9.99 -10.10 -23.11
N GLY A 104 10.81 -9.10 -22.77
CA GLY A 104 11.42 -8.91 -21.45
C GLY A 104 10.47 -8.25 -20.44
N ILE A 105 11.00 -7.90 -19.27
CA ILE A 105 10.25 -7.23 -18.19
C ILE A 105 10.97 -5.93 -17.79
N ALA A 106 10.33 -4.80 -18.06
CA ALA A 106 10.73 -3.51 -17.50
C ALA A 106 10.18 -3.35 -16.08
N LEU A 107 11.06 -3.07 -15.13
CA LEU A 107 10.72 -2.72 -13.75
C LEU A 107 10.76 -1.21 -13.56
N GLN A 108 9.72 -0.70 -12.93
CA GLN A 108 9.65 0.68 -12.48
C GLN A 108 9.29 0.73 -11.00
N ILE A 109 10.17 1.31 -10.20
CA ILE A 109 9.91 1.58 -8.78
C ILE A 109 9.13 2.90 -8.71
N GLY A 110 7.87 2.81 -8.32
CA GLY A 110 6.98 3.96 -8.13
C GLY A 110 7.21 4.60 -6.76
N GLU A 111 6.56 4.04 -5.74
CA GLU A 111 6.75 4.42 -4.35
C GLU A 111 7.87 3.62 -3.68
N ALA A 112 8.64 4.28 -2.84
CA ALA A 112 9.65 3.66 -1.99
C ALA A 112 9.63 4.34 -0.62
N ARG A 113 9.54 3.55 0.44
CA ARG A 113 9.46 4.04 1.81
C ARG A 113 10.36 3.20 2.71
N THR A 114 11.17 3.86 3.53
CA THR A 114 11.84 3.23 4.66
C THR A 114 10.94 3.29 5.90
N GLY A 115 11.25 2.49 6.92
CA GLY A 115 10.53 2.51 8.19
C GLY A 115 10.30 1.13 8.79
N ALA A 116 9.79 1.10 10.02
CA ALA A 116 9.35 -0.13 10.67
C ALA A 116 8.29 -0.86 9.83
N PHE A 117 8.22 -2.19 9.98
CA PHE A 117 7.27 -3.03 9.25
C PHE A 117 6.76 -4.22 10.07
N GLY A 118 5.58 -4.72 9.69
CA GLY A 118 4.99 -5.92 10.30
C GLY A 118 5.53 -7.21 9.69
N LEU A 119 5.88 -8.21 10.51
CA LEU A 119 6.39 -9.50 10.02
C LEU A 119 5.28 -10.49 9.65
N GLN A 120 4.23 -10.50 10.45
CA GLN A 120 3.07 -11.36 10.28
C GLN A 120 2.00 -10.82 11.21
N LYS A 121 0.80 -10.63 10.68
CA LYS A 121 -0.34 -10.16 11.44
C LYS A 121 -1.40 -11.23 11.37
N THR A 122 -1.83 -11.73 12.52
CA THR A 122 -3.13 -12.41 12.58
C THR A 122 -4.17 -11.37 12.15
N PRO A 123 -4.84 -11.56 11.02
CA PRO A 123 -5.81 -10.59 10.54
C PRO A 123 -6.94 -10.46 11.57
N PRO A 124 -7.57 -9.28 11.69
CA PRO A 124 -8.72 -9.13 12.58
C PRO A 124 -9.82 -10.12 12.22
N ALA A 125 -10.41 -10.75 13.24
CA ALA A 125 -11.56 -11.63 13.04
C ALA A 125 -12.75 -10.80 12.53
N TYR A 126 -13.43 -11.31 11.50
CA TYR A 126 -14.62 -10.65 10.95
C TYR A 126 -15.72 -10.58 12.03
N PRO A 127 -16.35 -9.41 12.28
CA PRO A 127 -17.48 -9.34 13.20
C PRO A 127 -18.63 -10.22 12.70
N SER A 128 -19.06 -11.19 13.50
CA SER A 128 -19.98 -12.26 13.07
C SER A 128 -21.32 -11.73 12.53
N ASP A 129 -21.85 -10.66 13.13
CA ASP A 129 -23.10 -10.02 12.70
C ASP A 129 -22.94 -9.32 11.35
N GLN A 130 -21.80 -8.68 11.14
CA GLN A 130 -21.49 -8.00 9.88
C GLN A 130 -21.19 -9.00 8.77
N LEU A 131 -20.57 -10.14 9.11
CA LEU A 131 -20.38 -11.27 8.19
C LEU A 131 -21.73 -11.81 7.70
N ARG A 132 -22.67 -12.10 8.62
CA ARG A 132 -24.01 -12.60 8.27
C ARG A 132 -24.81 -11.62 7.41
N ARG A 133 -24.58 -10.31 7.58
CA ARG A 133 -25.24 -9.24 6.81
C ARG A 133 -24.54 -8.90 5.50
N GLY A 134 -23.39 -9.52 5.20
CA GLY A 134 -22.61 -9.22 4.00
C GLY A 134 -22.03 -7.79 3.97
N THR A 135 -22.02 -7.09 5.11
CA THR A 135 -21.47 -5.74 5.21
C THR A 135 -19.95 -5.81 5.24
N GLN A 136 -19.29 -4.91 4.53
CA GLN A 136 -17.84 -4.87 4.37
C GLN A 136 -17.30 -3.51 4.79
N ALA A 137 -16.02 -3.47 5.13
CA ALA A 137 -15.37 -2.23 5.50
C ALA A 137 -13.87 -2.26 5.24
N HIS A 138 -13.33 -1.07 5.06
CA HIS A 138 -11.93 -0.79 5.06
C HIS A 138 -11.66 0.24 6.16
N LEU A 139 -10.50 0.12 6.80
CA LEU A 139 -10.12 0.96 7.93
C LEU A 139 -8.64 1.35 7.79
N LEU A 140 -8.32 2.55 8.25
CA LEU A 140 -6.95 2.95 8.54
C LEU A 140 -6.78 3.08 10.06
N MET A 141 -5.80 2.37 10.60
CA MET A 141 -5.44 2.43 12.01
C MET A 141 -4.07 3.09 12.17
N LEU A 142 -3.94 3.98 13.15
CA LEU A 142 -2.66 4.37 13.73
C LEU A 142 -2.39 3.54 14.98
N ALA A 143 -1.27 2.82 15.00
CA ALA A 143 -0.83 2.04 16.14
C ALA A 143 0.50 2.58 16.66
N ALA A 144 0.53 3.06 17.91
CA ALA A 144 1.78 3.40 18.57
C ALA A 144 2.50 2.10 18.98
N VAL A 145 3.80 2.04 18.68
CA VAL A 145 4.64 0.88 18.89
C VAL A 145 5.87 1.30 19.70
N ASP A 146 6.14 0.60 20.79
CA ASP A 146 7.34 0.83 21.61
C ASP A 146 8.62 0.32 20.94
N ALA A 147 9.77 0.56 21.57
CA ALA A 147 11.08 0.18 21.03
C ALA A 147 11.22 -1.34 20.83
N GLU A 148 10.49 -2.13 21.60
CA GLU A 148 10.44 -3.60 21.56
C GLU A 148 9.46 -4.15 20.52
N GLY A 149 8.74 -3.27 19.82
CA GLY A 149 7.82 -3.64 18.75
C GLY A 149 6.41 -4.01 19.22
N LYS A 150 6.05 -3.73 20.48
CA LYS A 150 4.71 -3.99 21.02
C LYS A 150 3.78 -2.80 20.79
N VAL A 151 2.52 -3.11 20.47
CA VAL A 151 1.48 -2.08 20.33
C VAL A 151 1.09 -1.55 21.70
N THR A 152 1.29 -0.26 21.92
CA THR A 152 0.94 0.43 23.18
C THR A 152 -0.38 1.17 23.09
N SER A 153 -0.76 1.63 21.89
CA SER A 153 -2.08 2.18 21.62
C SER A 153 -2.49 1.96 20.16
N ALA A 154 -3.79 1.96 19.88
CA ALA A 154 -4.33 1.80 18.54
C ALA A 154 -5.61 2.62 18.38
N THR A 155 -5.68 3.44 17.34
CA THR A 155 -6.83 4.29 17.02
C THR A 155 -7.20 4.16 15.55
N ILE A 156 -8.49 4.05 15.24
CA ILE A 156 -8.98 4.10 13.87
C ILE A 156 -9.11 5.56 13.44
N THR A 157 -8.38 5.95 12.41
CA THR A 157 -8.40 7.32 11.86
C THR A 157 -9.34 7.44 10.67
N GLU A 158 -9.53 6.36 9.92
CA GLU A 158 -10.40 6.35 8.76
C GLU A 158 -11.27 5.09 8.72
N TYR A 159 -12.49 5.27 8.22
CA TYR A 159 -13.46 4.21 8.01
C TYR A 159 -14.22 4.48 6.71
N GLU A 160 -14.33 3.44 5.89
CA GLU A 160 -15.21 3.39 4.73
C GLU A 160 -15.87 2.02 4.73
N GLY A 161 -17.20 1.98 4.76
CA GLY A 161 -17.94 0.72 4.82
C GLY A 161 -19.12 0.73 3.88
N SER A 162 -19.57 -0.47 3.52
CA SER A 162 -20.77 -0.68 2.70
C SER A 162 -22.06 -0.30 3.46
N SER A 163 -21.95 -0.01 4.76
CA SER A 163 -23.00 0.52 5.62
C SER A 163 -22.47 1.71 6.40
N LEU A 164 -23.29 2.77 6.46
CA LEU A 164 -23.02 3.99 7.24
C LEU A 164 -23.61 3.93 8.66
N ALA A 165 -24.22 2.80 9.04
CA ALA A 165 -24.79 2.64 10.37
C ALA A 165 -23.69 2.67 11.44
N ARG A 166 -23.89 3.49 12.48
CA ARG A 166 -22.89 3.72 13.54
C ARG A 166 -22.46 2.43 14.25
N ASN A 167 -23.41 1.53 14.52
CA ASN A 167 -23.14 0.23 15.14
C ASN A 167 -22.28 -0.67 14.24
N THR A 168 -22.56 -0.73 12.93
CA THR A 168 -21.72 -1.47 11.97
C THR A 168 -20.28 -0.96 11.99
N ARG A 169 -20.08 0.36 11.99
CA ARG A 169 -18.75 0.96 12.11
C ARG A 169 -18.05 0.53 13.41
N LEU A 170 -18.73 0.66 14.55
CA LEU A 170 -18.18 0.29 15.86
C LEU A 170 -17.76 -1.18 15.95
N ASP A 171 -18.51 -2.09 15.33
CA ASP A 171 -18.17 -3.52 15.30
C ASP A 171 -16.84 -3.77 14.58
N PHE A 172 -16.63 -3.14 13.42
CA PHE A 172 -15.38 -3.26 12.68
C PHE A 172 -14.19 -2.60 13.39
N GLU A 173 -14.40 -1.39 13.93
CA GLU A 173 -13.36 -0.70 14.71
C GLU A 173 -12.94 -1.51 15.93
N ALA A 174 -13.91 -2.07 16.68
CA ALA A 174 -13.64 -2.91 17.84
C ALA A 174 -12.88 -4.19 17.48
N ALA A 175 -13.24 -4.85 16.37
CA ALA A 175 -12.53 -6.04 15.89
C ALA A 175 -11.08 -5.73 15.52
N ALA A 176 -10.86 -4.63 14.79
CA ALA A 176 -9.53 -4.17 14.41
C ALA A 176 -8.66 -3.85 15.64
N VAL A 177 -9.16 -3.02 16.57
CA VAL A 177 -8.43 -2.63 17.79
C VAL A 177 -8.14 -3.85 18.67
N LYS A 178 -9.10 -4.78 18.81
CA LYS A 178 -8.89 -6.01 19.57
C LYS A 178 -7.75 -6.85 19.01
N ALA A 179 -7.71 -7.04 17.69
CA ALA A 179 -6.66 -7.81 17.03
C ALA A 179 -5.27 -7.17 17.17
N SER A 180 -5.21 -5.83 17.12
CA SER A 180 -3.95 -5.08 17.20
C SER A 180 -3.12 -5.34 18.45
N ARG A 181 -3.77 -5.69 19.56
CA ARG A 181 -3.11 -5.98 20.85
C ARG A 181 -2.17 -7.19 20.79
N ALA A 182 -2.40 -8.11 19.87
CA ALA A 182 -1.57 -9.30 19.68
C ALA A 182 -0.47 -9.09 18.62
N TRP A 183 -0.48 -7.96 17.91
CA TRP A 183 0.51 -7.70 16.88
C TRP A 183 1.86 -7.34 17.47
N THR A 184 2.92 -7.65 16.73
CA THR A 184 4.28 -7.23 17.02
C THR A 184 4.92 -6.79 15.71
N TYR A 185 5.74 -5.75 15.79
CA TYR A 185 6.43 -5.16 14.65
C TYR A 185 7.94 -5.33 14.80
N ARG A 186 8.67 -5.26 13.68
CA ARG A 186 10.09 -4.94 13.75
C ARG A 186 10.21 -3.42 13.70
N THR A 187 10.66 -2.86 14.80
CA THR A 187 11.09 -1.47 14.87
C THR A 187 12.36 -1.27 14.06
N GLU A 188 12.63 -0.01 13.74
CA GLU A 188 13.93 0.38 13.24
C GLU A 188 14.93 0.36 14.40
N LEU A 189 16.17 -0.01 14.10
CA LEU A 189 17.26 0.01 15.07
C LEU A 189 18.27 1.09 14.67
N VAL A 190 18.69 1.92 15.63
CA VAL A 190 19.82 2.85 15.46
C VAL A 190 20.88 2.49 16.47
N ALA A 191 22.08 2.15 16.00
CA ALA A 191 23.14 1.58 16.84
C ALA A 191 22.66 0.39 17.70
N GLY A 192 21.81 -0.47 17.12
CA GLY A 192 21.22 -1.63 17.80
C GLY A 192 20.10 -1.32 18.80
N LYS A 193 19.72 -0.05 18.98
CA LYS A 193 18.62 0.36 19.87
C LYS A 193 17.33 0.52 19.09
N GLY A 194 16.26 -0.13 19.54
CA GLY A 194 14.93 0.01 18.96
C GLY A 194 14.39 1.42 19.08
N VAL A 195 13.76 1.91 18.02
CA VAL A 195 13.11 3.22 17.99
C VAL A 195 11.60 3.04 17.97
N ALA A 196 10.94 3.59 19.00
CA ALA A 196 9.49 3.63 19.07
C ALA A 196 8.94 4.43 17.89
N THR A 197 7.79 4.01 17.36
CA THR A 197 7.24 4.59 16.13
C THR A 197 5.71 4.49 16.11
N THR A 198 5.09 5.20 15.18
CA THR A 198 3.67 5.05 14.88
C THR A 198 3.52 4.33 13.55
N MET A 199 2.68 3.30 13.54
CA MET A 199 2.39 2.49 12.37
C MET A 199 1.04 2.86 11.78
N GLU A 200 1.00 3.18 10.50
CA GLU A 200 -0.23 3.17 9.70
C GLU A 200 -0.54 1.75 9.26
N VAL A 201 -1.74 1.28 9.59
CA VAL A 201 -2.18 -0.09 9.31
C VAL A 201 -3.48 -0.07 8.52
N PRO A 202 -3.40 -0.29 7.20
CA PRO A 202 -4.56 -0.55 6.38
C PRO A 202 -5.16 -1.92 6.71
N ILE A 203 -6.47 -1.96 6.91
CA ILE A 203 -7.22 -3.17 7.26
C ILE A 203 -8.44 -3.26 6.34
N SER A 204 -8.63 -4.42 5.72
CA SER A 204 -9.80 -4.72 4.88
C SER A 204 -10.58 -5.90 5.43
N PHE A 205 -11.88 -5.68 5.67
CA PHE A 205 -12.89 -6.70 5.89
C PHE A 205 -13.70 -6.85 4.59
N CYS A 206 -13.21 -7.72 3.71
CA CYS A 206 -13.80 -7.97 2.40
C CYS A 206 -14.35 -9.39 2.32
N LEU A 207 -15.46 -9.53 1.60
CA LEU A 207 -16.04 -10.79 1.20
C LEU A 207 -15.82 -10.98 -0.31
N GLU A 208 -16.10 -12.16 -0.86
CA GLU A 208 -16.15 -12.40 -2.30
C GLU A 208 -17.33 -11.63 -2.92
N SER A 209 -17.20 -10.32 -3.02
CA SER A 209 -18.20 -9.44 -3.58
C SER A 209 -17.55 -8.22 -4.21
N ALA A 210 -18.23 -7.65 -5.20
CA ALA A 210 -17.71 -6.53 -5.96
C ALA A 210 -17.64 -5.20 -5.17
N TRP A 211 -18.02 -5.13 -3.88
CA TRP A 211 -17.94 -3.86 -3.15
C TRP A 211 -16.48 -3.43 -2.92
N CYS A 212 -15.62 -4.30 -2.37
CA CYS A 212 -14.20 -3.96 -2.16
C CYS A 212 -13.45 -3.75 -3.48
N GLU A 213 -13.85 -4.45 -4.55
CA GLU A 213 -13.24 -4.29 -5.87
C GLU A 213 -13.60 -2.95 -6.52
N ARG A 214 -14.87 -2.52 -6.39
CA ARG A 214 -15.35 -1.23 -6.94
C ARG A 214 -15.05 -0.03 -6.06
N ASN A 215 -14.85 -0.26 -4.77
CA ASN A 215 -14.48 0.76 -3.79
C ASN A 215 -13.13 0.36 -3.20
N PRO A 216 -12.06 0.23 -4.02
CA PRO A 216 -10.74 0.04 -3.47
C PRO A 216 -10.46 1.32 -2.70
N PHE A 217 -10.55 1.24 -1.36
CA PHE A 217 -10.37 2.34 -0.41
C PHE A 217 -9.46 3.38 -1.03
N ARG A 218 -10.05 4.53 -1.43
CA ARG A 218 -9.54 5.39 -2.53
C ARG A 218 -8.02 5.26 -2.63
N LYS A 219 -7.48 4.73 -3.73
CA LYS A 219 -6.03 4.43 -3.94
C LYS A 219 -5.06 5.52 -3.46
N THR A 220 -5.53 6.74 -3.25
CA THR A 220 -4.82 7.92 -2.73
C THR A 220 -4.83 8.10 -1.21
N ARG A 221 -5.55 7.29 -0.43
CA ARG A 221 -5.72 7.47 1.02
C ARG A 221 -5.05 6.39 1.86
N LEU A 222 -4.91 5.16 1.36
CA LEU A 222 -4.07 4.17 2.05
C LEU A 222 -2.61 4.35 1.68
N PRO A 223 -1.71 4.34 2.67
CA PRO A 223 -0.27 4.40 2.42
C PRO A 223 0.31 3.10 1.81
N SER A 224 -0.48 2.01 1.80
CA SER A 224 -0.06 0.66 1.40
C SER A 224 -1.27 -0.29 1.34
N PRO A 225 -1.13 -1.52 0.78
CA PRO A 225 -2.20 -2.51 0.81
C PRO A 225 -2.54 -3.00 2.23
N SER A 226 -3.75 -3.56 2.39
CA SER A 226 -4.15 -4.22 3.64
C SER A 226 -3.13 -5.28 4.07
N GLY A 227 -2.82 -5.29 5.37
CA GLY A 227 -1.80 -6.16 5.95
C GLY A 227 -0.36 -5.65 5.78
N MET A 228 -0.12 -4.63 4.95
CA MET A 228 1.19 -4.02 4.78
C MET A 228 1.35 -2.75 5.62
N ALA A 229 1.40 -2.89 6.94
CA ALA A 229 1.64 -1.72 7.78
C ALA A 229 2.97 -1.02 7.46
N VAL A 230 2.95 0.30 7.53
CA VAL A 230 4.10 1.18 7.31
C VAL A 230 4.25 2.13 8.48
N ALA A 231 5.47 2.51 8.81
CA ALA A 231 5.68 3.58 9.79
C ALA A 231 5.27 4.93 9.19
N THR A 232 4.70 5.82 10.01
CA THR A 232 4.41 7.21 9.64
C THR A 232 5.69 8.00 9.41
N GLU A 233 6.73 7.64 10.15
CA GLU A 233 8.06 8.23 10.11
C GLU A 233 9.12 7.14 10.06
N SER A 234 10.28 7.50 9.54
CA SER A 234 11.42 6.59 9.40
C SER A 234 12.67 7.29 9.90
N VAL A 235 13.50 6.57 10.66
CA VAL A 235 14.80 7.08 11.10
C VAL A 235 15.81 7.13 9.95
N ALA A 236 15.62 6.30 8.93
CA ALA A 236 16.35 6.39 7.67
C ALA A 236 15.56 7.21 6.64
N ARG A 237 16.23 7.86 5.68
CA ARG A 237 15.58 8.52 4.54
C ARG A 237 16.27 8.18 3.24
N ILE A 238 15.51 8.06 2.16
CA ILE A 238 16.05 7.88 0.81
C ILE A 238 16.44 9.26 0.26
N ARG A 239 17.73 9.46 -0.10
CA ARG A 239 18.20 10.72 -0.71
C ARG A 239 18.17 10.67 -2.22
N ILE A 240 18.77 9.63 -2.79
CA ILE A 240 18.94 9.45 -4.22
C ILE A 240 18.36 8.09 -4.59
N ARG A 241 17.53 8.06 -5.63
CA ARG A 241 16.95 6.82 -6.16
C ARG A 241 17.06 6.74 -7.68
N THR A 242 17.28 5.53 -8.18
CA THR A 242 17.11 5.19 -9.59
C THR A 242 15.71 4.58 -9.79
N PRO A 243 14.84 5.17 -10.61
CA PRO A 243 13.41 4.79 -10.66
C PRO A 243 13.10 3.55 -11.51
N GLY A 244 14.01 3.05 -12.33
CA GLY A 244 13.71 1.93 -13.24
C GLY A 244 14.92 1.12 -13.71
N ALA A 245 14.65 -0.10 -14.16
CA ALA A 245 15.59 -1.00 -14.82
C ALA A 245 14.82 -1.93 -15.79
N GLU A 246 15.50 -2.44 -16.81
CA GLU A 246 14.94 -3.42 -17.76
C GLU A 246 15.71 -4.74 -17.63
N ILE A 247 15.01 -5.87 -17.73
CA ILE A 247 15.54 -7.22 -17.56
C ILE A 247 15.12 -8.10 -18.72
#